data_AF-A0ABD3RTR4-F1
#
_entry.id   AF-A0ABD3RTR4-F1
#
_cell.length_a   1.000
_cell.length_b   1.000
_cell.length_c   1.000
_cell.angle_alpha   90.00
_cell.angle_beta   90.00
_cell.angle_gamma   90.00
#
_symmetry.space_group_name_H-M   'P 1'
#
loop_
_entity.id
_entity.type
_entity.pdbx_description
1 polymer ?
#
loop_
_entity_poly.entity_id
_entity_poly.type
_entity_poly.pdbx_seq_one_letter_code
_entity_poly.pdbx_strand_id
1 'polypeptide(L)'
;MDKIRNTHAMRRYEKPERCIYSTCHTIGRNYHKMLLAYVLLSVWAAAAAASKQPGRSSSKLTFEDGSLPDAKKDPEVIRGSVYCDPKTEETCYDEWYKAVSCSLISEGGCPCPEGQFRCNADLANGCVGWCTDLCCDWANEYACTDSKVCVKYDGDGCPCSEGQMECYPGAGVCSSICSCGDSSIEETCYAPDGMTISSCAKIADGGCPCPDGQKKCGEDPTWCAMECCNSNEDTCYEYDDGYSKPSTKQYCKAIADGGCPCPKGLKKCGADLTIGFTGWCADVCCDYNTQEQCTDPPSCAPISSGGCPCPKGQEKCGADPANNYTGYCTDVCCDQSTEETCYNSTGCFFNEYCAAIADGGCPCPEGTERCGADLDNNIVGWCDYICCDASTQETCYAWDDNGIPTPFCAAVADGGCPCPDGTMRCGADPDNNIVGWCDWICCDATTEVMCVDWASGNYVPYCMPIADGGCPARSGADSYLHHLEAKLEKLPAKYGGKNDIMKDLFREKFELKQKIEALRHTIKFNDMTAQLSMDKNPELYIKEKN
;
A
#
# COMPACT_ATOMS: atom_id res chain seq x y z
N MET A 1 -39.43 54.53 29.54
CA MET A 1 -37.98 54.76 29.54
C MET A 1 -37.32 53.62 28.77
N ASP A 2 -37.05 53.95 27.52
CA ASP A 2 -36.00 53.51 26.59
C ASP A 2 -35.80 52.04 26.20
N LYS A 3 -36.28 51.80 24.96
CA LYS A 3 -35.75 50.88 23.94
C LYS A 3 -34.30 51.23 23.58
N ILE A 4 -33.47 50.23 23.29
CA ILE A 4 -32.48 50.32 22.21
C ILE A 4 -32.47 49.00 21.41
N ARG A 5 -32.96 49.09 20.17
CA ARG A 5 -32.57 48.26 19.02
C ARG A 5 -31.23 48.79 18.50
N ASN A 6 -30.35 47.93 17.98
CA ASN A 6 -29.63 48.26 16.76
C ASN A 6 -29.10 47.03 16.01
N THR A 7 -29.63 46.89 14.79
CA THR A 7 -29.20 46.16 13.60
C THR A 7 -28.00 46.85 12.93
N HIS A 8 -27.05 46.09 12.38
CA HIS A 8 -26.20 46.41 11.21
C HIS A 8 -25.44 45.13 10.82
N ALA A 9 -25.06 44.80 9.58
CA ALA A 9 -25.47 45.15 8.23
C ALA A 9 -24.65 44.23 7.30
N MET A 10 -25.29 43.50 6.39
CA MET A 10 -24.60 42.75 5.34
C MET A 10 -23.90 43.73 4.37
N ARG A 11 -22.61 43.49 4.06
CA ARG A 11 -21.95 44.12 2.91
C ARG A 11 -21.95 43.17 1.72
N ARG A 12 -22.63 43.62 0.67
CA ARG A 12 -22.48 43.12 -0.71
C ARG A 12 -21.08 43.50 -1.20
N TYR A 13 -20.38 42.55 -1.83
CA TYR A 13 -19.23 42.84 -2.68
C TYR A 13 -19.63 42.63 -4.14
N GLU A 14 -19.40 43.68 -4.92
CA GLU A 14 -19.62 43.78 -6.35
C GLU A 14 -18.55 42.98 -7.12
N LYS A 15 -18.96 42.32 -8.21
CA LYS A 15 -18.07 41.71 -9.20
C LYS A 15 -17.48 42.81 -10.11
N PRO A 16 -16.23 42.68 -10.57
CA PRO A 16 -15.80 43.24 -11.83
C PRO A 16 -15.58 42.14 -12.89
N GLU A 17 -15.84 42.55 -14.13
CA GLU A 17 -15.83 41.76 -15.36
C GLU A 17 -14.43 41.67 -16.02
N ARG A 18 -14.18 40.52 -16.66
CA ARG A 18 -13.54 40.20 -17.96
C ARG A 18 -12.16 40.75 -18.44
N CYS A 19 -11.45 39.80 -19.08
CA CYS A 19 -10.33 39.83 -20.06
C CYS A 19 -8.91 40.01 -19.47
N ILE A 20 -7.87 39.22 -19.82
CA ILE A 20 -7.32 38.90 -21.16
C ILE A 20 -6.63 37.50 -21.18
N TYR A 21 -6.93 36.68 -22.19
CA TYR A 21 -6.20 35.47 -22.60
C TYR A 21 -5.30 35.82 -23.80
N SER A 22 -3.97 35.74 -23.67
CA SER A 22 -3.02 35.64 -24.81
C SER A 22 -1.58 35.55 -24.30
N THR A 23 -1.08 34.34 -23.97
CA THR A 23 0.34 33.91 -24.11
C THR A 23 0.56 32.53 -23.48
N CYS A 24 0.29 31.43 -24.21
CA CYS A 24 0.69 30.08 -23.79
C CYS A 24 0.88 29.11 -24.98
N HIS A 25 1.62 29.51 -26.03
CA HIS A 25 1.84 28.61 -27.19
C HIS A 25 3.30 28.38 -27.61
N THR A 26 4.30 28.77 -26.80
CA THR A 26 5.71 28.70 -27.22
C THR A 26 6.61 27.75 -26.39
N ILE A 27 6.08 27.01 -25.43
CA ILE A 27 6.90 26.14 -24.54
C ILE A 27 6.94 24.67 -25.01
N GLY A 28 5.97 24.21 -25.81
CA GLY A 28 5.86 22.79 -26.20
C GLY A 28 6.85 22.26 -27.26
N ARG A 29 7.60 23.12 -27.98
CA ARG A 29 8.46 22.67 -29.11
C ARG A 29 9.91 22.33 -28.75
N ASN A 30 10.39 22.65 -27.54
CA ASN A 30 11.78 22.41 -27.16
C ASN A 30 12.02 21.06 -26.46
N TYR A 31 11.01 20.45 -25.85
CA TYR A 31 11.14 19.16 -25.16
C TYR A 31 11.39 17.98 -26.12
N HIS A 32 10.85 18.04 -27.35
CA HIS A 32 10.94 16.92 -28.29
C HIS A 32 12.34 16.72 -28.89
N LYS A 33 13.17 17.77 -28.93
CA LYS A 33 14.54 17.70 -29.44
C LYS A 33 15.54 17.18 -28.41
N MET A 34 15.22 17.31 -27.12
CA MET A 34 16.08 16.86 -26.02
C MET A 34 15.94 15.35 -25.78
N LEU A 35 14.72 14.80 -25.95
CA LEU A 35 14.47 13.36 -25.82
C LEU A 35 15.16 12.53 -26.93
N LEU A 36 15.20 13.05 -28.16
CA LEU A 36 15.83 12.35 -29.30
C LEU A 36 17.36 12.25 -29.17
N ALA A 37 18.00 13.24 -28.54
CA ALA A 37 19.44 13.22 -28.29
C ALA A 37 19.82 12.21 -27.18
N TYR A 38 18.95 12.01 -26.19
CA TYR A 38 19.17 11.11 -25.07
C TYR A 38 19.06 9.62 -25.48
N VAL A 39 18.15 9.30 -26.41
CA VAL A 39 17.99 7.94 -26.95
C VAL A 39 19.14 7.57 -27.89
N LEU A 40 19.70 8.52 -28.65
CA LEU A 40 20.84 8.24 -29.53
C LEU A 40 22.17 8.06 -28.78
N LEU A 41 22.33 8.68 -27.60
CA LEU A 41 23.52 8.52 -26.74
C LEU A 41 23.54 7.19 -25.96
N SER A 42 22.38 6.66 -25.60
CA SER A 42 22.25 5.40 -24.85
C SER A 42 22.50 4.16 -25.72
N VAL A 43 22.16 4.22 -27.02
CA VAL A 43 22.42 3.13 -27.98
C VAL A 43 23.92 2.97 -28.30
N TRP A 44 24.73 4.03 -28.20
CA TRP A 44 26.17 3.96 -28.46
C TRP A 44 26.98 3.38 -27.28
N ALA A 45 26.50 3.55 -26.05
CA ALA A 45 27.19 3.06 -24.84
C ALA A 45 27.07 1.52 -24.66
N ALA A 46 25.97 0.91 -25.13
CA ALA A 46 25.74 -0.53 -24.99
C ALA A 46 26.60 -1.39 -25.93
N ALA A 47 27.10 -0.84 -27.05
CA ALA A 47 27.90 -1.57 -28.03
C ALA A 47 29.37 -1.79 -27.61
N ALA A 48 29.87 -1.10 -26.57
CA ALA A 48 31.29 -1.12 -26.19
C ALA A 48 31.64 -2.13 -25.07
N ALA A 49 30.65 -2.73 -24.38
CA ALA A 49 30.90 -3.57 -23.19
C ALA A 49 31.04 -5.09 -23.47
N ALA A 50 30.85 -5.56 -24.71
CA ALA A 50 30.87 -6.97 -25.06
C ALA A 50 32.21 -7.45 -25.66
N SER A 51 33.34 -7.28 -24.96
CA SER A 51 34.51 -8.16 -25.19
C SER A 51 35.48 -8.17 -24.01
N LYS A 52 35.46 -9.25 -23.23
CA LYS A 52 36.60 -9.91 -22.55
C LYS A 52 36.11 -10.76 -21.37
N GLN A 53 36.24 -12.08 -21.48
CA GLN A 53 36.29 -12.99 -20.33
C GLN A 53 37.67 -13.65 -20.27
N PRO A 54 38.33 -13.72 -19.11
CA PRO A 54 39.34 -14.72 -18.84
C PRO A 54 38.77 -15.87 -18.01
N GLY A 55 39.06 -17.10 -18.44
CA GLY A 55 38.61 -18.33 -17.81
C GLY A 55 39.18 -18.56 -16.41
N ARG A 56 38.47 -19.35 -15.61
CA ARG A 56 38.95 -19.82 -14.32
C ARG A 56 38.71 -21.33 -14.13
N SER A 57 39.77 -21.93 -13.63
CA SER A 57 40.06 -23.36 -13.47
C SER A 57 39.20 -24.05 -12.40
N SER A 58 38.70 -25.24 -12.72
CA SER A 58 38.09 -26.19 -11.79
C SER A 58 39.11 -26.71 -10.77
N SER A 59 38.78 -26.65 -9.49
CA SER A 59 39.48 -27.39 -8.42
C SER A 59 38.49 -28.36 -7.79
N LYS A 60 38.84 -29.64 -7.85
CA LYS A 60 38.11 -30.79 -7.34
C LYS A 60 38.29 -30.87 -5.83
N LEU A 61 37.21 -30.89 -5.06
CA LEU A 61 37.22 -31.19 -3.62
C LEU A 61 36.31 -32.40 -3.39
N THR A 62 36.92 -33.49 -2.94
CA THR A 62 36.26 -34.72 -2.49
C THR A 62 35.97 -34.60 -1.01
N PHE A 63 34.74 -34.87 -0.59
CA PHE A 63 34.37 -35.05 0.81
C PHE A 63 34.28 -36.54 1.15
N GLU A 64 34.85 -36.92 2.29
CA GLU A 64 34.82 -38.25 2.89
C GLU A 64 33.55 -38.43 3.74
N ASP A 65 32.98 -39.63 3.67
CA ASP A 65 31.80 -40.07 4.42
C ASP A 65 32.09 -40.18 5.93
N GLY A 66 31.32 -39.44 6.74
CA GLY A 66 31.34 -39.49 8.20
C GLY A 66 29.97 -39.88 8.75
N SER A 67 29.84 -41.13 9.18
CA SER A 67 28.65 -41.73 9.81
C SER A 67 28.30 -41.08 11.16
N LEU A 68 27.01 -40.74 11.38
CA LEU A 68 26.44 -40.34 12.67
C LEU A 68 25.60 -41.48 13.28
N PRO A 69 25.60 -41.68 14.62
CA PRO A 69 24.93 -42.80 15.26
C PRO A 69 23.49 -42.48 15.73
N ASP A 70 22.66 -43.53 15.72
CA ASP A 70 21.27 -43.61 16.18
C ASP A 70 21.05 -43.22 17.65
N ALA A 71 19.97 -42.47 17.93
CA ALA A 71 19.38 -42.40 19.27
C ALA A 71 17.84 -42.16 19.26
N LYS A 72 17.12 -43.29 19.41
CA LYS A 72 15.91 -43.56 20.22
C LYS A 72 14.64 -42.70 20.10
N LYS A 73 13.63 -43.35 19.50
CA LYS A 73 12.17 -43.13 19.64
C LYS A 73 11.62 -43.61 21.00
N ASP A 74 10.59 -42.92 21.50
CA ASP A 74 9.38 -43.50 22.10
C ASP A 74 8.16 -42.64 21.71
N PRO A 75 7.02 -43.20 21.23
CA PRO A 75 5.86 -42.43 20.79
C PRO A 75 4.69 -42.50 21.78
N GLU A 76 4.17 -41.34 22.18
CA GLU A 76 2.80 -41.22 22.72
C GLU A 76 1.93 -40.51 21.68
N VAL A 77 0.91 -41.22 21.22
CA VAL A 77 0.08 -40.90 20.05
C VAL A 77 -0.94 -39.82 20.41
N ILE A 78 -0.62 -38.56 20.11
CA ILE A 78 -1.61 -37.48 19.99
C ILE A 78 -2.17 -37.52 18.57
N ARG A 79 -3.48 -37.72 18.42
CA ARG A 79 -4.17 -37.71 17.13
C ARG A 79 -4.14 -36.32 16.52
N GLY A 80 -3.41 -36.16 15.42
CA GLY A 80 -3.93 -35.49 14.23
C GLY A 80 -3.23 -34.22 13.74
N SER A 81 -2.28 -33.65 14.48
CA SER A 81 -1.49 -32.52 14.00
C SER A 81 -0.11 -32.99 13.56
N VAL A 82 0.16 -32.92 12.25
CA VAL A 82 1.50 -33.09 11.70
C VAL A 82 2.32 -31.86 12.10
N TYR A 83 3.39 -32.07 12.89
CA TYR A 83 4.31 -31.01 13.29
C TYR A 83 5.62 -31.20 12.53
N CYS A 84 5.97 -30.24 11.68
CA CYS A 84 7.19 -30.26 10.86
C CYS A 84 8.18 -29.24 11.41
N ASP A 85 9.47 -29.55 11.35
CA ASP A 85 10.51 -28.55 11.65
C ASP A 85 10.57 -27.53 10.50
N PRO A 86 10.17 -26.27 10.69
CA PRO A 86 10.11 -25.29 9.61
C PRO A 86 11.49 -24.95 9.01
N LYS A 87 12.60 -25.36 9.65
CA LYS A 87 13.95 -25.14 9.13
C LYS A 87 14.42 -26.22 8.17
N THR A 88 13.99 -27.46 8.39
CA THR A 88 14.50 -28.63 7.65
C THR A 88 13.42 -29.33 6.86
N GLU A 89 12.15 -29.05 7.14
CA GLU A 89 10.99 -29.75 6.58
C GLU A 89 9.91 -28.77 6.09
N GLU A 90 9.29 -29.10 4.96
CA GLU A 90 8.09 -28.47 4.44
C GLU A 90 6.85 -29.26 4.90
N THR A 91 5.85 -28.56 5.43
CA THR A 91 4.54 -29.16 5.73
C THR A 91 3.78 -29.42 4.45
N CYS A 92 3.46 -30.69 4.18
CA CYS A 92 2.70 -31.11 3.02
C CYS A 92 1.22 -31.17 3.34
N TYR A 93 0.42 -30.61 2.44
CA TYR A 93 -1.03 -30.55 2.56
C TYR A 93 -1.70 -31.44 1.53
N ASP A 94 -2.86 -31.99 1.87
CA ASP A 94 -3.76 -32.60 0.89
C ASP A 94 -4.51 -31.53 0.07
N GLU A 95 -5.37 -31.98 -0.85
CA GLU A 95 -6.22 -31.12 -1.68
C GLU A 95 -7.21 -30.24 -0.88
N TRP A 96 -7.41 -30.52 0.41
CA TRP A 96 -8.29 -29.79 1.32
C TRP A 96 -7.52 -28.90 2.29
N TYR A 97 -6.23 -28.65 2.04
CA TYR A 97 -5.34 -27.88 2.91
C TYR A 97 -5.18 -28.47 4.32
N LYS A 98 -5.32 -29.79 4.48
CA LYS A 98 -5.01 -30.47 5.74
C LYS A 98 -3.58 -30.99 5.71
N ALA A 99 -2.81 -30.68 6.75
CA ALA A 99 -1.45 -31.18 6.88
C ALA A 99 -1.45 -32.72 6.99
N VAL A 100 -0.77 -33.39 6.06
CA VAL A 100 -0.74 -34.86 5.96
C VAL A 100 0.64 -35.45 6.20
N SER A 101 1.72 -34.70 5.93
CA SER A 101 3.09 -35.17 6.14
C SER A 101 4.09 -34.01 6.20
N CYS A 102 5.32 -34.31 6.60
CA CYS A 102 6.48 -33.43 6.46
C CYS A 102 7.40 -33.99 5.37
N SER A 103 8.07 -33.13 4.59
CA SER A 103 9.08 -33.54 3.62
C SER A 103 10.33 -32.71 3.77
N LEU A 104 11.51 -33.31 3.68
CA LEU A 104 12.78 -32.60 3.86
C LEU A 104 12.96 -31.54 2.76
N ILE A 105 13.26 -30.31 3.18
CA ILE A 105 13.60 -29.19 2.29
C ILE A 105 14.80 -29.57 1.42
N SER A 106 15.81 -30.25 2.00
CA SER A 106 16.99 -30.72 1.29
C SER A 106 16.70 -31.76 0.19
N GLU A 107 15.55 -32.44 0.25
CA GLU A 107 15.11 -33.40 -0.76
C GLU A 107 14.14 -32.78 -1.78
N GLY A 108 13.95 -31.45 -1.72
CA GLY A 108 13.06 -30.72 -2.61
C GLY A 108 11.68 -30.44 -2.04
N GLY A 109 11.41 -30.74 -0.76
CA GLY A 109 10.12 -30.48 -0.13
C GLY A 109 9.02 -31.44 -0.59
N CYS A 110 7.76 -31.02 -0.52
CA CYS A 110 6.60 -31.84 -0.84
C CYS A 110 6.52 -32.22 -2.33
N PRO A 111 6.01 -33.40 -2.71
CA PRO A 111 5.80 -33.70 -4.12
C PRO A 111 4.72 -32.78 -4.71
N CYS A 112 4.95 -32.28 -5.92
CA CYS A 112 3.92 -31.55 -6.64
C CYS A 112 2.78 -32.47 -7.08
N PRO A 113 1.53 -31.97 -7.17
CA PRO A 113 0.42 -32.70 -7.78
C PRO A 113 0.78 -33.21 -9.18
N GLU A 114 0.18 -34.33 -9.59
CA GLU A 114 0.42 -34.90 -10.91
C GLU A 114 0.15 -33.87 -12.02
N GLY A 115 1.15 -33.63 -12.87
CA GLY A 115 1.09 -32.63 -13.95
C GLY A 115 1.69 -31.26 -13.62
N GLN A 116 2.15 -31.04 -12.38
CA GLN A 116 2.85 -29.82 -11.96
C GLN A 116 4.35 -30.05 -11.76
N PHE A 117 5.11 -28.98 -11.90
CA PHE A 117 6.55 -28.93 -11.68
C PHE A 117 6.86 -27.94 -10.55
N ARG A 118 7.90 -28.26 -9.79
CA ARG A 118 8.38 -27.39 -8.71
C ARG A 118 9.25 -26.28 -9.31
N CYS A 119 8.89 -25.04 -9.03
CA CYS A 119 9.51 -23.86 -9.60
C CYS A 119 10.16 -22.97 -8.58
N ASN A 120 11.25 -22.33 -9.01
CA ASN A 120 12.05 -21.42 -8.22
C ASN A 120 12.52 -22.03 -6.89
N ALA A 121 12.82 -23.34 -6.92
CA ALA A 121 13.43 -24.02 -5.80
C ALA A 121 14.90 -23.59 -5.71
N ASP A 122 15.23 -22.89 -4.63
CA ASP A 122 16.59 -22.55 -4.25
C ASP A 122 16.91 -23.26 -2.92
N LEU A 123 17.24 -24.54 -3.06
CA LEU A 123 17.55 -25.42 -1.93
C LEU A 123 18.77 -24.93 -1.13
N ALA A 124 19.65 -24.14 -1.74
CA ALA A 124 20.81 -23.57 -1.05
C ALA A 124 20.40 -22.47 -0.04
N ASN A 125 19.27 -21.80 -0.28
CA ASN A 125 18.72 -20.76 0.57
C ASN A 125 17.46 -21.21 1.35
N GLY A 126 17.17 -22.51 1.37
CA GLY A 126 16.00 -23.08 2.06
C GLY A 126 14.66 -22.83 1.36
N CYS A 127 14.67 -22.31 0.14
CA CYS A 127 13.46 -22.10 -0.65
C CYS A 127 13.11 -23.37 -1.42
N VAL A 128 12.09 -24.09 -0.97
CA VAL A 128 11.60 -25.30 -1.65
C VAL A 128 10.94 -24.99 -3.00
N GLY A 129 10.56 -23.74 -3.27
CA GLY A 129 9.81 -23.38 -4.48
C GLY A 129 8.32 -23.71 -4.39
N TRP A 130 7.56 -23.48 -5.44
CA TRP A 130 6.11 -23.77 -5.50
C TRP A 130 5.76 -24.65 -6.69
N CYS A 131 4.66 -25.38 -6.60
CA CYS A 131 4.16 -26.21 -7.69
C CYS A 131 3.34 -25.39 -8.68
N THR A 132 3.64 -25.55 -9.96
CA THR A 132 2.92 -24.87 -11.06
C THR A 132 2.95 -25.74 -12.32
N ASP A 133 1.99 -25.56 -13.22
CA ASP A 133 1.92 -26.27 -14.49
C ASP A 133 3.09 -25.92 -15.45
N LEU A 134 3.75 -24.78 -15.24
CA LEU A 134 4.82 -24.29 -16.12
C LEU A 134 5.91 -23.54 -15.33
N CYS A 135 7.17 -23.89 -15.61
CA CYS A 135 8.35 -23.27 -15.01
C CYS A 135 9.13 -22.45 -16.02
N CYS A 136 9.11 -21.12 -15.90
CA CYS A 136 9.92 -20.25 -16.75
C CYS A 136 11.07 -19.63 -15.95
N ASP A 137 12.23 -19.51 -16.58
CA ASP A 137 13.35 -18.79 -16.01
C ASP A 137 13.05 -17.29 -16.00
N TRP A 138 12.58 -16.75 -14.88
CA TRP A 138 12.19 -15.35 -14.77
C TRP A 138 13.31 -14.35 -15.11
N ALA A 139 14.58 -14.78 -15.10
CA ALA A 139 15.66 -13.90 -15.51
C ALA A 139 15.64 -13.60 -17.02
N ASN A 140 15.11 -14.52 -17.84
CA ASN A 140 15.26 -14.46 -19.29
C ASN A 140 14.00 -14.83 -20.07
N GLU A 141 12.98 -15.35 -19.40
CA GLU A 141 11.77 -15.91 -19.97
C GLU A 141 10.54 -15.49 -19.19
N TYR A 142 9.42 -15.35 -19.89
CA TYR A 142 8.11 -15.15 -19.28
C TYR A 142 7.15 -16.25 -19.72
N ALA A 143 6.18 -16.56 -18.85
CA ALA A 143 5.19 -17.60 -19.07
C ALA A 143 4.06 -17.10 -19.97
N CYS A 144 3.84 -17.73 -21.10
CA CYS A 144 2.63 -17.55 -21.89
C CYS A 144 1.54 -18.45 -21.30
N THR A 145 0.66 -17.87 -20.48
CA THR A 145 -0.39 -18.60 -19.74
C THR A 145 -1.32 -19.40 -20.66
N ASP A 146 -1.66 -18.85 -21.82
CA ASP A 146 -2.62 -19.45 -22.74
C ASP A 146 -2.04 -20.64 -23.53
N SER A 147 -0.73 -20.61 -23.81
CA SER A 147 -0.05 -21.63 -24.62
C SER A 147 0.82 -22.59 -23.80
N LYS A 148 0.91 -22.40 -22.48
CA LYS A 148 1.76 -23.19 -21.56
C LYS A 148 3.20 -23.34 -22.07
N VAL A 149 3.79 -22.26 -22.60
CA VAL A 149 5.19 -22.21 -23.05
C VAL A 149 5.93 -21.03 -22.45
N CYS A 150 7.23 -21.18 -22.25
CA CYS A 150 8.12 -20.09 -21.85
C CYS A 150 8.72 -19.45 -23.10
N VAL A 151 8.69 -18.12 -23.15
CA VAL A 151 9.21 -17.32 -24.28
C VAL A 151 10.28 -16.37 -23.77
N LYS A 152 11.36 -16.18 -24.54
CA LYS A 152 12.49 -15.33 -24.17
C LYS A 152 12.16 -13.85 -24.34
N TYR A 153 12.90 -12.98 -23.63
CA TYR A 153 12.82 -11.52 -23.77
C TYR A 153 13.47 -10.96 -25.05
N ASP A 154 13.39 -11.66 -26.19
CA ASP A 154 14.01 -11.24 -27.47
C ASP A 154 13.09 -10.41 -28.39
N GLY A 155 11.89 -10.06 -27.90
CA GLY A 155 10.99 -9.10 -28.56
C GLY A 155 9.91 -9.73 -29.43
N ASP A 156 9.94 -11.05 -29.59
CA ASP A 156 8.84 -11.82 -30.18
C ASP A 156 7.85 -12.12 -29.04
N GLY A 157 6.67 -11.50 -29.09
CA GLY A 157 5.63 -11.68 -28.07
C GLY A 157 5.16 -13.14 -27.95
N CYS A 158 4.27 -13.41 -26.99
CA CYS A 158 3.60 -14.72 -26.92
C CYS A 158 2.88 -15.00 -28.25
N PRO A 159 2.99 -16.21 -28.83
CA PRO A 159 2.17 -16.58 -29.96
C PRO A 159 0.70 -16.64 -29.54
N CYS A 160 -0.10 -15.67 -29.99
CA CYS A 160 -1.53 -15.61 -29.67
C CYS A 160 -2.34 -16.57 -30.55
N SER A 161 -3.41 -17.11 -29.97
CA SER A 161 -4.37 -17.93 -30.69
C SER A 161 -5.18 -17.11 -31.71
N GLU A 162 -5.74 -17.76 -32.74
CA GLU A 162 -6.52 -17.11 -33.79
C GLU A 162 -7.69 -16.29 -33.18
N GLY A 163 -7.60 -14.95 -33.23
CA GLY A 163 -8.62 -14.02 -32.70
C GLY A 163 -8.19 -13.08 -31.56
N GLN A 164 -6.97 -13.21 -31.02
CA GLN A 164 -6.41 -12.29 -30.02
C GLN A 164 -5.38 -11.32 -30.66
N MET A 165 -5.25 -10.09 -30.13
CA MET A 165 -4.26 -9.09 -30.57
C MET A 165 -3.17 -8.89 -29.50
N GLU A 166 -1.94 -8.62 -29.94
CA GLU A 166 -0.85 -8.21 -29.03
C GLU A 166 -1.11 -6.79 -28.51
N CYS A 167 -1.29 -6.63 -27.19
CA CYS A 167 -1.62 -5.33 -26.63
C CYS A 167 -0.37 -4.45 -26.38
N TYR A 168 0.82 -5.01 -26.15
CA TYR A 168 2.09 -4.27 -26.03
C TYR A 168 3.32 -5.18 -26.24
N PRO A 169 4.40 -4.73 -26.91
CA PRO A 169 5.68 -5.44 -26.89
C PRO A 169 6.23 -5.51 -25.46
N GLY A 170 6.37 -6.73 -24.90
CA GLY A 170 6.96 -6.99 -23.59
C GLY A 170 6.00 -7.30 -22.44
N ALA A 171 4.68 -7.26 -22.63
CA ALA A 171 3.71 -7.55 -21.57
C ALA A 171 3.43 -9.05 -21.38
N GLY A 172 3.80 -9.91 -22.33
CA GLY A 172 3.74 -11.37 -22.19
C GLY A 172 2.35 -11.99 -22.00
N VAL A 173 1.27 -11.24 -22.26
CA VAL A 173 -0.10 -11.75 -22.19
C VAL A 173 -0.80 -11.47 -23.51
N CYS A 174 -1.29 -12.52 -24.16
CA CYS A 174 -2.30 -12.40 -25.21
C CYS A 174 -3.62 -12.08 -24.52
N SER A 175 -4.04 -10.81 -24.58
CA SER A 175 -5.29 -10.37 -23.93
C SER A 175 -6.32 -10.06 -25.01
N SER A 176 -7.58 -10.42 -24.75
CA SER A 176 -8.73 -9.89 -25.50
C SER A 176 -9.04 -8.43 -25.15
N ILE A 177 -8.31 -7.85 -24.19
CA ILE A 177 -8.53 -6.53 -23.61
C ILE A 177 -7.27 -5.69 -23.82
N CYS A 178 -7.21 -4.95 -24.92
CA CYS A 178 -6.26 -3.86 -25.07
C CYS A 178 -6.88 -2.61 -24.46
N SER A 179 -6.24 -2.04 -23.44
CA SER A 179 -6.70 -0.77 -22.87
C SER A 179 -6.55 0.32 -23.92
N CYS A 180 -7.62 1.06 -24.18
CA CYS A 180 -7.54 2.33 -24.89
C CYS A 180 -6.58 3.27 -24.13
N GLY A 181 -6.00 4.25 -24.81
CA GLY A 181 -4.96 5.12 -24.24
C GLY A 181 -5.46 5.99 -23.09
N ASP A 182 -4.98 7.24 -23.01
CA ASP A 182 -5.34 8.16 -21.93
C ASP A 182 -6.87 8.25 -21.74
N SER A 183 -7.36 7.72 -20.60
CA SER A 183 -8.78 7.61 -20.27
C SER A 183 -9.49 8.96 -20.10
N SER A 184 -8.75 10.07 -20.17
CA SER A 184 -9.31 11.42 -20.16
C SER A 184 -9.79 11.91 -21.54
N ILE A 185 -9.45 11.21 -22.64
CA ILE A 185 -9.80 11.62 -24.02
C ILE A 185 -10.49 10.52 -24.83
N GLU A 186 -10.34 9.26 -24.44
CA GLU A 186 -10.87 8.10 -25.15
C GLU A 186 -11.69 7.21 -24.20
N GLU A 187 -12.84 6.74 -24.70
CA GLU A 187 -13.72 5.78 -24.07
C GLU A 187 -13.46 4.39 -24.67
N THR A 188 -13.36 3.38 -23.80
CA THR A 188 -13.26 1.98 -24.22
C THR A 188 -14.64 1.45 -24.55
N CYS A 189 -14.86 1.05 -25.80
CA CYS A 189 -16.13 0.52 -26.26
C CYS A 189 -16.14 -1.00 -26.10
N TYR A 190 -17.19 -1.52 -25.47
CA TYR A 190 -17.39 -2.96 -25.33
C TYR A 190 -18.37 -3.46 -26.40
N ALA A 191 -18.13 -4.68 -26.86
CA ALA A 191 -19.05 -5.44 -27.68
C ALA A 191 -20.37 -5.71 -26.91
N PRO A 192 -21.44 -6.14 -27.60
CA PRO A 192 -22.74 -6.41 -26.96
C PRO A 192 -22.72 -7.46 -25.83
N ASP A 193 -21.64 -8.25 -25.72
CA ASP A 193 -21.44 -9.21 -24.63
C ASP A 193 -21.01 -8.54 -23.30
N GLY A 194 -20.70 -7.24 -23.32
CA GLY A 194 -20.29 -6.45 -22.16
C GLY A 194 -18.91 -6.80 -21.60
N MET A 195 -18.16 -7.70 -22.25
CA MET A 195 -16.87 -8.20 -21.76
C MET A 195 -15.74 -8.00 -22.76
N THR A 196 -16.02 -7.97 -24.06
CA THR A 196 -14.99 -7.85 -25.10
C THR A 196 -14.84 -6.39 -25.51
N ILE A 197 -13.62 -5.85 -25.53
CA ILE A 197 -13.39 -4.51 -26.10
C ILE A 197 -13.57 -4.58 -27.62
N SER A 198 -14.53 -3.84 -28.16
CA SER A 198 -14.76 -3.76 -29.61
C SER A 198 -13.96 -2.65 -30.27
N SER A 199 -13.72 -1.53 -29.59
CA SER A 199 -13.05 -0.35 -30.15
C SER A 199 -12.71 0.70 -29.09
N CYS A 200 -12.00 1.77 -29.48
CA CYS A 200 -11.83 2.99 -28.69
C CYS A 200 -12.52 4.16 -29.42
N ALA A 201 -13.27 5.00 -28.70
CA ALA A 201 -13.93 6.18 -29.27
C ALA A 201 -13.54 7.45 -28.50
N LYS A 202 -13.28 8.55 -29.20
CA LYS A 202 -12.98 9.81 -28.52
C LYS A 202 -14.23 10.35 -27.83
N ILE A 203 -14.09 10.77 -26.58
CA ILE A 203 -15.17 11.36 -25.80
C ILE A 203 -15.71 12.62 -26.50
N ALA A 204 -14.82 13.42 -27.10
CA ALA A 204 -15.18 14.63 -27.84
C ALA A 204 -16.00 14.38 -29.13
N ASP A 205 -15.89 13.18 -29.70
CA ASP A 205 -16.64 12.77 -30.89
C ASP A 205 -17.97 12.09 -30.53
N GLY A 206 -18.38 12.20 -29.25
CA GLY A 206 -19.61 11.63 -28.74
C GLY A 206 -19.46 10.26 -28.09
N GLY A 207 -18.23 9.75 -27.89
CA GLY A 207 -17.94 8.49 -27.20
C GLY A 207 -18.43 7.22 -27.92
N CYS A 208 -18.51 6.10 -27.21
CA CYS A 208 -18.93 4.81 -27.74
C CYS A 208 -20.42 4.77 -28.06
N PRO A 209 -20.86 4.18 -29.19
CA PRO A 209 -22.29 4.04 -29.48
C PRO A 209 -22.97 3.17 -28.43
N CYS A 210 -24.19 3.52 -28.04
CA CYS A 210 -24.95 2.70 -27.10
C CYS A 210 -25.40 1.37 -27.75
N PRO A 211 -25.54 0.29 -26.96
CA PRO A 211 -26.15 -0.95 -27.42
C PRO A 211 -27.54 -0.71 -28.02
N ASP A 212 -27.95 -1.57 -28.96
CA ASP A 212 -29.24 -1.46 -29.65
C ASP A 212 -30.41 -1.31 -28.65
N GLY A 213 -31.20 -0.25 -28.84
CA GLY A 213 -32.34 0.11 -27.99
C GLY A 213 -32.03 1.09 -26.86
N GLN A 214 -30.74 1.36 -26.57
CA GLN A 214 -30.33 2.36 -25.59
C GLN A 214 -29.93 3.69 -26.24
N LYS A 215 -29.96 4.76 -25.45
CA LYS A 215 -29.55 6.12 -25.81
C LYS A 215 -28.63 6.68 -24.73
N LYS A 216 -27.74 7.60 -25.10
CA LYS A 216 -26.88 8.31 -24.14
C LYS A 216 -27.73 9.22 -23.28
N CYS A 217 -27.58 9.12 -21.97
CA CYS A 217 -28.38 9.88 -21.00
C CYS A 217 -27.47 10.70 -20.09
N GLY A 218 -27.81 11.97 -19.89
CA GLY A 218 -27.08 12.88 -19.00
C GLY A 218 -25.90 13.60 -19.66
N GLU A 219 -25.09 14.26 -18.83
CA GLU A 219 -23.86 14.95 -19.26
C GLU A 219 -22.67 13.99 -19.39
N ASP A 220 -22.78 12.79 -18.81
CA ASP A 220 -21.78 11.74 -18.95
C ASP A 220 -21.98 11.01 -20.29
N PRO A 221 -21.09 11.20 -21.28
CA PRO A 221 -21.20 10.55 -22.57
C PRO A 221 -21.02 9.04 -22.49
N THR A 222 -20.57 8.47 -21.37
CA THR A 222 -20.36 7.03 -21.23
C THR A 222 -21.62 6.28 -20.78
N TRP A 223 -22.65 6.99 -20.32
CA TRP A 223 -23.85 6.35 -19.78
C TRP A 223 -24.94 6.12 -20.82
N CYS A 224 -25.22 4.85 -21.10
CA CYS A 224 -26.31 4.40 -21.96
C CYS A 224 -27.47 3.84 -21.13
N ALA A 225 -28.70 4.25 -21.45
CA ALA A 225 -29.91 3.71 -20.83
C ALA A 225 -31.02 3.54 -21.87
N MET A 226 -31.98 2.64 -21.62
CA MET A 226 -33.15 2.46 -22.49
C MET A 226 -34.03 3.71 -22.49
N GLU A 227 -34.13 4.38 -21.34
CA GLU A 227 -34.88 5.61 -21.17
C GLU A 227 -34.09 6.63 -20.35
N CYS A 228 -34.08 7.89 -20.80
CA CYS A 228 -33.33 8.96 -20.13
C CYS A 228 -34.28 9.71 -19.22
N CYS A 229 -34.18 9.45 -17.92
CA CYS A 229 -34.93 10.19 -16.92
C CYS A 229 -34.25 11.52 -16.66
N ASN A 230 -35.05 12.58 -16.55
CA ASN A 230 -34.50 13.89 -16.16
C ASN A 230 -34.22 13.94 -14.66
N SER A 231 -33.56 15.01 -14.18
CA SER A 231 -33.19 15.15 -12.77
C SER A 231 -34.36 15.20 -11.78
N ASN A 232 -35.60 15.33 -12.26
CA ASN A 232 -36.82 15.32 -11.45
C ASN A 232 -37.57 13.98 -11.55
N GLU A 233 -36.97 12.97 -12.16
CA GLU A 233 -37.52 11.63 -12.36
C GLU A 233 -36.55 10.58 -11.82
N ASP A 234 -37.12 9.51 -11.31
CA ASP A 234 -36.45 8.31 -10.82
C ASP A 234 -36.46 7.26 -11.93
N THR A 235 -35.36 6.53 -12.09
CA THR A 235 -35.24 5.44 -13.07
C THR A 235 -35.77 4.15 -12.46
N CYS A 236 -36.92 3.70 -12.96
CA CYS A 236 -37.62 2.53 -12.44
C CYS A 236 -37.41 1.30 -13.31
N TYR A 237 -37.51 0.13 -12.69
CA TYR A 237 -37.42 -1.16 -13.35
C TYR A 237 -38.69 -1.95 -13.06
N GLU A 238 -39.34 -2.52 -14.09
CA GLU A 238 -40.36 -3.55 -13.85
C GLU A 238 -39.66 -4.83 -13.37
N TYR A 239 -40.24 -5.57 -12.43
CA TYR A 239 -39.71 -6.88 -11.98
C TYR A 239 -40.64 -7.99 -12.49
N ASP A 240 -40.14 -8.87 -13.35
CA ASP A 240 -40.97 -9.90 -14.02
C ASP A 240 -41.49 -10.98 -13.05
N ASP A 241 -40.74 -11.28 -12.00
CA ASP A 241 -41.07 -12.28 -10.98
C ASP A 241 -41.42 -11.67 -9.60
N GLY A 242 -41.46 -10.33 -9.53
CA GLY A 242 -41.78 -9.58 -8.33
C GLY A 242 -40.67 -9.44 -7.29
N TYR A 243 -39.49 -10.08 -7.43
CA TYR A 243 -38.43 -9.96 -6.40
C TYR A 243 -36.98 -10.12 -6.86
N SER A 244 -36.65 -10.88 -7.92
CA SER A 244 -35.26 -11.36 -8.11
C SER A 244 -34.53 -10.88 -9.36
N LYS A 245 -35.24 -10.46 -10.42
CA LYS A 245 -34.58 -9.90 -11.61
C LYS A 245 -35.30 -8.66 -12.13
N PRO A 246 -34.63 -7.50 -12.21
CA PRO A 246 -35.19 -6.38 -12.94
C PRO A 246 -35.38 -6.83 -14.39
N SER A 247 -36.58 -6.65 -14.91
CA SER A 247 -36.83 -6.75 -16.34
C SER A 247 -35.95 -5.73 -17.06
N THR A 248 -35.74 -5.95 -18.35
CA THR A 248 -35.02 -5.01 -19.21
C THR A 248 -35.79 -3.71 -19.47
N LYS A 249 -37.03 -3.58 -18.96
CA LYS A 249 -37.84 -2.38 -19.13
C LYS A 249 -37.54 -1.37 -18.03
N GLN A 250 -36.84 -0.32 -18.44
CA GLN A 250 -36.71 0.90 -17.66
C GLN A 250 -37.87 1.84 -18.00
N TYR A 251 -38.32 2.62 -17.01
CA TYR A 251 -39.26 3.72 -17.22
C TYR A 251 -39.01 4.82 -16.20
N CYS A 252 -39.37 6.06 -16.55
CA CYS A 252 -39.17 7.20 -15.67
C CYS A 252 -40.42 7.50 -14.83
N LYS A 253 -40.22 7.85 -13.55
CA LYS A 253 -41.31 8.26 -12.66
C LYS A 253 -40.94 9.52 -11.90
N ALA A 254 -41.80 10.52 -11.92
CA ALA A 254 -41.53 11.79 -11.24
C ALA A 254 -41.18 11.57 -9.75
N ILE A 255 -40.08 12.16 -9.29
CA ILE A 255 -39.65 12.16 -7.89
C ILE A 255 -40.76 12.76 -7.01
N ALA A 256 -41.43 13.81 -7.50
CA ALA A 256 -42.57 14.45 -6.84
C ALA A 256 -43.78 13.52 -6.62
N ASP A 257 -43.94 12.46 -7.43
CA ASP A 257 -44.97 11.43 -7.25
C ASP A 257 -44.53 10.34 -6.26
N GLY A 258 -43.39 10.53 -5.58
CA GLY A 258 -42.77 9.54 -4.72
C GLY A 258 -41.81 8.59 -5.44
N GLY A 259 -41.46 8.81 -6.71
CA GLY A 259 -40.52 7.98 -7.48
C GLY A 259 -41.04 6.57 -7.77
N CYS A 260 -40.14 5.60 -7.92
CA CYS A 260 -40.51 4.23 -8.32
C CYS A 260 -41.41 3.50 -7.32
N PRO A 261 -42.45 2.77 -7.77
CA PRO A 261 -43.28 1.95 -6.89
C PRO A 261 -42.46 0.76 -6.36
N CYS A 262 -42.75 0.33 -5.13
CA CYS A 262 -42.11 -0.84 -4.57
C CYS A 262 -42.66 -2.15 -5.10
N PRO A 263 -41.83 -3.21 -5.21
CA PRO A 263 -42.30 -4.55 -5.50
C PRO A 263 -43.40 -5.00 -4.54
N LYS A 264 -44.26 -5.91 -5.01
CA LYS A 264 -45.43 -6.36 -4.26
C LYS A 264 -45.01 -7.00 -2.93
N GLY A 265 -45.42 -6.40 -1.81
CA GLY A 265 -45.10 -6.85 -0.46
C GLY A 265 -44.18 -5.89 0.30
N LEU A 266 -43.42 -5.06 -0.43
CA LEU A 266 -42.55 -4.05 0.13
C LEU A 266 -43.27 -2.69 0.25
N LYS A 267 -42.82 -1.87 1.20
CA LYS A 267 -43.26 -0.49 1.41
C LYS A 267 -42.13 0.46 1.03
N LYS A 268 -42.48 1.64 0.56
CA LYS A 268 -41.51 2.70 0.29
C LYS A 268 -41.18 3.43 1.60
N CYS A 269 -39.90 3.48 1.94
CA CYS A 269 -39.39 3.95 3.22
C CYS A 269 -38.43 5.12 3.04
N GLY A 270 -38.44 6.04 4.02
CA GLY A 270 -37.54 7.19 4.11
C GLY A 270 -37.47 8.09 2.88
N ALA A 271 -38.56 8.21 2.14
CA ALA A 271 -38.65 9.22 1.08
C ALA A 271 -38.57 10.62 1.71
N ASP A 272 -37.60 11.41 1.26
CA ASP A 272 -37.47 12.82 1.58
C ASP A 272 -37.45 13.63 0.28
N LEU A 273 -38.65 14.01 -0.15
CA LEU A 273 -38.85 14.78 -1.38
C LEU A 273 -38.24 16.19 -1.31
N THR A 274 -37.87 16.69 -0.11
CA THR A 274 -37.26 18.02 0.03
C THR A 274 -35.80 18.03 -0.45
N ILE A 275 -35.12 16.88 -0.37
CA ILE A 275 -33.77 16.67 -0.88
C ILE A 275 -33.74 15.84 -2.17
N GLY A 276 -34.90 15.56 -2.76
CA GLY A 276 -35.04 14.75 -3.98
C GLY A 276 -34.83 13.25 -3.78
N PHE A 277 -34.83 12.76 -2.54
CA PHE A 277 -34.64 11.35 -2.24
C PHE A 277 -35.97 10.61 -2.26
N THR A 278 -36.16 9.70 -3.21
CA THR A 278 -37.44 9.02 -3.43
C THR A 278 -37.74 7.91 -2.41
N GLY A 279 -36.76 7.54 -1.58
CA GLY A 279 -36.87 6.45 -0.61
C GLY A 279 -36.43 5.09 -1.19
N TRP A 280 -36.36 4.08 -0.33
CA TRP A 280 -36.03 2.70 -0.71
C TRP A 280 -37.20 1.75 -0.40
N CYS A 281 -37.18 0.55 -0.94
CA CYS A 281 -38.21 -0.45 -0.70
C CYS A 281 -37.77 -1.45 0.38
N ALA A 282 -38.57 -1.62 1.43
CA ALA A 282 -38.31 -2.58 2.51
C ALA A 282 -39.61 -3.18 3.06
N ASP A 283 -39.53 -4.34 3.71
CA ASP A 283 -40.68 -4.99 4.36
C ASP A 283 -41.24 -4.14 5.51
N VAL A 284 -40.34 -3.45 6.22
CA VAL A 284 -40.65 -2.58 7.35
C VAL A 284 -39.92 -1.25 7.18
N CYS A 285 -40.65 -0.14 7.36
CA CYS A 285 -40.06 1.20 7.35
C CYS A 285 -39.76 1.64 8.78
N CYS A 286 -38.49 1.65 9.14
CA CYS A 286 -38.03 2.20 10.40
C CYS A 286 -37.55 3.63 10.20
N ASP A 287 -37.85 4.50 11.15
CA ASP A 287 -37.24 5.83 11.20
C ASP A 287 -35.79 5.70 11.66
N TYR A 288 -34.82 5.89 10.76
CA TYR A 288 -33.39 5.76 11.07
C TYR A 288 -32.91 6.61 12.26
N ASN A 289 -33.60 7.69 12.61
CA ASN A 289 -33.21 8.53 13.72
C ASN A 289 -33.76 8.05 15.08
N THR A 290 -34.82 7.24 15.07
CA THR A 290 -35.54 6.88 16.31
C THR A 290 -35.77 5.38 16.47
N GLN A 291 -35.51 4.58 15.44
CA GLN A 291 -35.79 3.15 15.39
C GLN A 291 -34.67 2.37 14.69
N GLU A 292 -34.42 1.17 15.19
CA GLU A 292 -33.54 0.17 14.58
C GLU A 292 -34.36 -0.88 13.85
N GLN A 293 -33.88 -1.31 12.69
CA GLN A 293 -34.50 -2.36 11.89
C GLN A 293 -34.05 -3.73 12.40
N CYS A 294 -35.01 -4.51 12.89
CA CYS A 294 -34.80 -5.87 13.37
C CYS A 294 -35.03 -6.86 12.24
N THR A 295 -34.23 -7.92 12.18
CA THR A 295 -34.29 -8.91 11.10
C THR A 295 -35.10 -10.16 11.45
N ASP A 296 -35.23 -10.51 12.74
CA ASP A 296 -35.93 -11.73 13.17
C ASP A 296 -36.79 -11.52 14.44
N PRO A 297 -38.11 -11.30 14.30
CA PRO A 297 -38.84 -11.06 13.05
C PRO A 297 -38.60 -9.63 12.50
N PRO A 298 -38.77 -9.41 11.18
CA PRO A 298 -38.71 -8.09 10.58
C PRO A 298 -39.60 -7.08 11.30
N SER A 299 -39.01 -6.11 12.00
CA SER A 299 -39.73 -5.13 12.81
C SER A 299 -38.90 -3.87 13.06
N CYS A 300 -39.49 -2.85 13.67
CA CYS A 300 -38.78 -1.66 14.13
C CYS A 300 -38.83 -1.59 15.65
N ALA A 301 -37.69 -1.39 16.28
CA ALA A 301 -37.59 -1.21 17.72
C ALA A 301 -37.06 0.19 18.04
N PRO A 302 -37.68 0.95 18.97
CA PRO A 302 -37.19 2.28 19.32
C PRO A 302 -35.75 2.23 19.85
N ILE A 303 -34.88 3.09 19.32
CA ILE A 303 -33.49 3.24 19.79
C ILE A 303 -33.47 3.63 21.26
N SER A 304 -34.44 4.45 21.69
CA SER A 304 -34.61 4.87 23.09
C SER A 304 -34.97 3.72 24.06
N SER A 305 -35.48 2.59 23.55
CA SER A 305 -35.68 1.36 24.32
C SER A 305 -34.54 0.37 24.17
N GLY A 306 -33.38 0.82 23.67
CA GLY A 306 -32.23 -0.03 23.39
C GLY A 306 -32.30 -0.72 22.03
N GLY A 307 -33.24 -0.42 21.14
CA GLY A 307 -33.33 -1.04 19.81
C GLY A 307 -33.81 -2.50 19.82
N CYS A 308 -33.42 -3.27 18.81
CA CYS A 308 -33.84 -4.64 18.57
C CYS A 308 -33.43 -5.60 19.68
N PRO A 309 -34.29 -6.56 20.06
CA PRO A 309 -33.93 -7.60 21.02
C PRO A 309 -32.83 -8.50 20.44
N CYS A 310 -31.94 -8.97 21.30
CA CYS A 310 -30.90 -9.90 20.88
C CYS A 310 -31.45 -11.31 20.65
N PRO A 311 -30.81 -12.09 19.75
CA PRO A 311 -31.08 -13.51 19.60
C PRO A 311 -31.03 -14.24 20.94
N LYS A 312 -31.81 -15.32 21.07
CA LYS A 312 -31.85 -16.10 22.31
C LYS A 312 -30.45 -16.60 22.69
N GLY A 313 -29.99 -16.21 23.87
CA GLY A 313 -28.67 -16.55 24.40
C GLY A 313 -27.68 -15.38 24.42
N GLN A 314 -28.01 -14.29 23.72
CA GLN A 314 -27.22 -13.06 23.71
C GLN A 314 -27.88 -11.96 24.54
N GLU A 315 -27.05 -11.06 25.04
CA GLU A 315 -27.45 -9.82 25.68
C GLU A 315 -27.00 -8.62 24.85
N LYS A 316 -27.68 -7.48 25.07
CA LYS A 316 -27.42 -6.26 24.31
C LYS A 316 -26.45 -5.37 25.06
N CYS A 317 -25.30 -5.11 24.45
CA CYS A 317 -24.18 -4.42 25.07
C CYS A 317 -23.91 -3.09 24.42
N GLY A 318 -23.39 -2.15 25.22
CA GLY A 318 -22.96 -0.85 24.75
C GLY A 318 -24.10 0.06 24.27
N ALA A 319 -25.36 -0.26 24.51
CA ALA A 319 -26.48 0.61 24.13
C ALA A 319 -26.38 1.97 24.83
N ASP A 320 -26.32 3.05 24.05
CA ASP A 320 -26.31 4.43 24.53
C ASP A 320 -27.46 5.22 23.87
N PRO A 321 -28.64 5.23 24.52
CA PRO A 321 -29.80 5.97 24.04
C PRO A 321 -29.58 7.48 23.91
N ALA A 322 -28.60 8.07 24.62
CA ALA A 322 -28.34 9.51 24.54
C ALA A 322 -27.63 9.89 23.23
N ASN A 323 -26.87 8.96 22.65
CA ASN A 323 -26.12 9.13 21.40
C ASN A 323 -26.72 8.37 20.22
N ASN A 324 -27.97 7.90 20.33
CA ASN A 324 -28.65 7.05 19.35
C ASN A 324 -27.87 5.78 18.95
N TYR A 325 -27.09 5.23 19.88
CA TYR A 325 -26.38 3.99 19.65
C TYR A 325 -27.17 2.83 20.27
N THR A 326 -27.65 1.91 19.43
CA THR A 326 -28.50 0.80 19.89
C THR A 326 -27.74 -0.28 20.63
N GLY A 327 -26.41 -0.26 20.57
CA GLY A 327 -25.58 -1.35 21.06
C GLY A 327 -25.51 -2.51 20.07
N TYR A 328 -24.87 -3.59 20.49
CA TYR A 328 -24.71 -4.80 19.70
C TYR A 328 -25.05 -6.02 20.56
N CYS A 329 -25.43 -7.11 19.89
CA CYS A 329 -25.73 -8.37 20.57
C CYS A 329 -24.48 -9.23 20.65
N THR A 330 -24.16 -9.70 21.85
CA THR A 330 -23.07 -10.63 22.10
C THR A 330 -23.43 -11.55 23.26
N ASP A 331 -22.70 -12.64 23.42
CA ASP A 331 -22.98 -13.63 24.47
C ASP A 331 -22.61 -13.11 25.87
N VAL A 332 -21.68 -12.14 25.94
CA VAL A 332 -21.20 -11.53 27.20
C VAL A 332 -20.99 -10.02 27.03
N CYS A 333 -21.64 -9.22 27.86
CA CYS A 333 -21.45 -7.78 27.99
C CYS A 333 -20.38 -7.47 29.04
N CYS A 334 -19.22 -6.99 28.58
CA CYS A 334 -18.22 -6.43 29.47
C CYS A 334 -18.43 -4.91 29.58
N ASP A 335 -18.42 -4.39 30.80
CA ASP A 335 -18.38 -2.95 31.02
C ASP A 335 -17.00 -2.43 30.61
N GLN A 336 -16.91 -1.75 29.46
CA GLN A 336 -15.65 -1.21 28.92
C GLN A 336 -14.89 -0.27 29.88
N SER A 337 -15.55 0.24 30.92
CA SER A 337 -14.91 1.10 31.92
C SER A 337 -14.31 0.35 33.12
N THR A 338 -14.74 -0.88 33.38
CA THR A 338 -14.34 -1.66 34.56
C THR A 338 -13.88 -3.09 34.25
N GLU A 339 -14.12 -3.58 33.04
CA GLU A 339 -13.88 -4.95 32.60
C GLU A 339 -13.24 -5.00 31.19
N GLU A 340 -12.37 -5.98 30.99
CA GLU A 340 -11.78 -6.35 29.70
C GLU A 340 -12.51 -7.57 29.14
N THR A 341 -12.82 -7.54 27.84
CA THR A 341 -13.38 -8.70 27.13
C THR A 341 -12.29 -9.72 26.85
N CYS A 342 -12.46 -10.93 27.39
CA CYS A 342 -11.50 -12.01 27.25
C CYS A 342 -11.92 -13.04 26.21
N TYR A 343 -10.95 -13.42 25.37
CA TYR A 343 -11.08 -14.43 24.32
C TYR A 343 -10.36 -15.69 24.76
N ASN A 344 -10.92 -16.87 24.43
CA ASN A 344 -10.16 -18.10 24.62
C ASN A 344 -8.97 -18.16 23.65
N SER A 345 -7.90 -18.78 24.11
CA SER A 345 -6.67 -18.97 23.31
C SER A 345 -6.86 -19.93 22.12
N THR A 346 -8.00 -20.61 22.02
CA THR A 346 -8.28 -21.64 21.01
C THR A 346 -9.02 -21.14 19.76
N GLY A 347 -9.49 -19.89 19.73
CA GLY A 347 -10.16 -19.32 18.58
C GLY A 347 -10.42 -17.83 18.73
N CYS A 348 -9.74 -17.03 17.90
CA CYS A 348 -9.66 -15.56 17.98
C CYS A 348 -10.98 -14.77 17.82
N PHE A 349 -12.17 -15.39 17.93
CA PHE A 349 -13.42 -14.77 17.50
C PHE A 349 -14.61 -14.90 18.46
N PHE A 350 -14.49 -15.59 19.59
CA PHE A 350 -15.60 -15.72 20.54
C PHE A 350 -15.22 -15.15 21.91
N ASN A 351 -15.94 -14.12 22.33
CA ASN A 351 -15.89 -13.57 23.69
C ASN A 351 -16.40 -14.66 24.64
N GLU A 352 -15.62 -15.06 25.64
CA GLU A 352 -16.08 -16.07 26.61
C GLU A 352 -16.44 -15.48 27.96
N TYR A 353 -15.73 -14.44 28.41
CA TYR A 353 -15.95 -13.86 29.73
C TYR A 353 -15.37 -12.44 29.83
N CYS A 354 -15.77 -11.74 30.89
CA CYS A 354 -15.22 -10.46 31.28
C CYS A 354 -14.27 -10.65 32.45
N ALA A 355 -13.14 -9.95 32.45
CA ALA A 355 -12.24 -9.89 33.58
C ALA A 355 -12.16 -8.43 34.08
N ALA A 356 -12.26 -8.23 35.39
CA ALA A 356 -12.17 -6.88 35.96
C ALA A 356 -10.80 -6.27 35.65
N ILE A 357 -10.78 -5.05 35.11
CA ILE A 357 -9.55 -4.29 34.83
C ILE A 357 -8.76 -4.11 36.12
N ALA A 358 -9.43 -3.85 37.24
CA ALA A 358 -8.82 -3.70 38.57
C ALA A 358 -8.06 -4.95 39.04
N ASP A 359 -8.43 -6.13 38.54
CA ASP A 359 -7.75 -7.41 38.84
C ASP A 359 -6.64 -7.72 37.81
N GLY A 360 -6.33 -6.76 36.94
CA GLY A 360 -5.36 -6.92 35.85
C GLY A 360 -5.98 -7.36 34.53
N GLY A 361 -7.30 -7.50 34.41
CA GLY A 361 -7.96 -7.95 33.18
C GLY A 361 -7.73 -9.41 32.85
N CYS A 362 -7.74 -9.76 31.57
CA CYS A 362 -7.63 -11.13 31.09
C CYS A 362 -6.32 -11.83 31.53
N PRO A 363 -6.33 -13.11 31.87
CA PRO A 363 -5.08 -13.84 32.11
C PRO A 363 -4.28 -13.92 30.80
N CYS A 364 -2.96 -13.66 30.90
CA CYS A 364 -2.07 -13.84 29.78
C CYS A 364 -1.84 -15.33 29.49
N PRO A 365 -1.68 -15.72 28.21
CA PRO A 365 -1.27 -17.07 27.84
C PRO A 365 -0.02 -17.53 28.61
N GLU A 366 0.09 -18.83 28.87
CA GLU A 366 1.25 -19.41 29.53
C GLU A 366 2.55 -19.03 28.79
N GLY A 367 3.53 -18.50 29.53
CA GLY A 367 4.79 -18.00 28.97
C GLY A 367 4.80 -16.53 28.53
N THR A 368 3.69 -15.81 28.72
CA THR A 368 3.62 -14.36 28.48
C THR A 368 3.27 -13.60 29.76
N GLU A 369 3.68 -12.34 29.84
CA GLU A 369 3.37 -11.40 30.92
C GLU A 369 2.57 -10.20 30.38
N ARG A 370 1.90 -9.50 31.28
CA ARG A 370 1.04 -8.36 30.94
C ARG A 370 1.86 -7.07 30.92
N CYS A 371 1.96 -6.47 29.75
CA CYS A 371 2.77 -5.29 29.46
C CYS A 371 1.92 -4.04 29.27
N GLY A 372 2.48 -2.88 29.63
CA GLY A 372 1.81 -1.59 29.44
C GLY A 372 0.51 -1.41 30.25
N ALA A 373 0.29 -2.22 31.28
CA ALA A 373 -0.83 -2.04 32.18
C ALA A 373 -0.62 -0.80 33.07
N ASP A 374 -1.61 0.07 33.09
CA ASP A 374 -1.71 1.24 33.96
C ASP A 374 -3.10 1.25 34.58
N LEU A 375 -3.21 0.54 35.71
CA LEU A 375 -4.47 0.35 36.43
C LEU A 375 -5.03 1.65 37.01
N ASP A 376 -4.19 2.66 37.25
CA ASP A 376 -4.63 3.97 37.75
C ASP A 376 -5.38 4.75 36.66
N ASN A 377 -5.10 4.45 35.38
CA ASN A 377 -5.75 5.05 34.21
C ASN A 377 -6.68 4.08 33.46
N ASN A 378 -7.05 2.93 34.07
CA ASN A 378 -7.86 1.87 33.45
C ASN A 378 -7.28 1.34 32.12
N ILE A 379 -5.95 1.31 31.98
CA ILE A 379 -5.28 0.71 30.82
C ILE A 379 -4.90 -0.71 31.21
N VAL A 380 -5.56 -1.70 30.60
CA VAL A 380 -5.39 -3.10 30.99
C VAL A 380 -4.02 -3.64 30.54
N GLY A 381 -3.42 -3.07 29.49
CA GLY A 381 -2.18 -3.56 28.90
C GLY A 381 -2.43 -4.66 27.86
N TRP A 382 -1.37 -5.29 27.37
CA TRP A 382 -1.41 -6.40 26.42
C TRP A 382 -0.50 -7.53 26.90
N CYS A 383 -0.75 -8.75 26.45
CA CYS A 383 0.11 -9.89 26.79
C CYS A 383 1.26 -10.00 25.78
N ASP A 384 2.49 -10.08 26.27
CA ASP A 384 3.69 -10.25 25.47
C ASP A 384 4.69 -11.17 26.20
N TYR A 385 5.70 -11.69 25.49
CA TYR A 385 6.73 -12.54 26.11
C TYR A 385 7.66 -11.78 27.04
N ILE A 386 7.80 -10.47 26.83
CA ILE A 386 8.62 -9.60 27.67
C ILE A 386 8.06 -8.17 27.71
N CYS A 387 8.01 -7.59 28.89
CA CYS A 387 7.58 -6.21 29.10
C CYS A 387 8.78 -5.27 29.20
N CYS A 388 9.08 -4.59 28.10
CA CYS A 388 10.04 -3.49 28.11
C CYS A 388 9.34 -2.18 28.49
N ASP A 389 9.92 -1.46 29.45
CA ASP A 389 9.44 -0.13 29.81
C ASP A 389 9.68 0.82 28.62
N ALA A 390 8.62 1.17 27.90
CA ALA A 390 8.70 2.02 26.71
C ALA A 390 9.37 3.39 26.95
N SER A 391 9.49 3.85 28.21
CA SER A 391 10.13 5.11 28.55
C SER A 391 11.63 4.98 28.83
N THR A 392 12.12 3.79 29.19
CA THR A 392 13.52 3.56 29.60
C THR A 392 14.20 2.41 28.87
N GLN A 393 13.46 1.61 28.11
CA GLN A 393 13.91 0.40 27.44
C GLN A 393 13.31 0.27 26.03
N GLU A 394 14.03 -0.44 25.18
CA GLU A 394 13.61 -0.85 23.84
C GLU A 394 13.48 -2.37 23.79
N THR A 395 12.46 -2.88 23.09
CA THR A 395 12.32 -4.31 22.82
C THR A 395 13.25 -4.72 21.67
N CYS A 396 14.17 -5.62 21.98
CA CYS A 396 15.21 -6.11 21.09
C CYS A 396 15.02 -7.58 20.80
N TYR A 397 15.61 -8.06 19.71
CA TYR A 397 15.57 -9.47 19.34
C TYR A 397 16.99 -9.98 19.14
N ALA A 398 17.34 -11.05 19.86
CA ALA A 398 18.58 -11.79 19.65
C ALA A 398 18.23 -13.15 19.05
N TRP A 399 18.91 -13.53 17.99
CA TRP A 399 18.82 -14.89 17.45
C TRP A 399 19.56 -15.83 18.40
N ASP A 400 18.87 -16.83 18.93
CA ASP A 400 19.52 -17.88 19.71
C ASP A 400 20.29 -18.85 18.82
N ASP A 401 20.99 -19.83 19.42
CA ASP A 401 21.74 -20.87 18.68
C ASP A 401 20.82 -21.72 17.77
N ASN A 402 19.50 -21.69 18.03
CA ASN A 402 18.48 -22.35 17.23
C ASN A 402 17.87 -21.41 16.19
N GLY A 403 18.43 -20.22 15.94
CA GLY A 403 17.90 -19.21 15.01
C GLY A 403 16.45 -18.84 15.26
N ILE A 404 15.99 -18.86 16.50
CA ILE A 404 14.71 -18.31 16.94
C ILE A 404 14.99 -16.92 17.53
N PRO A 405 14.28 -15.87 17.09
CA PRO A 405 14.44 -14.55 17.67
C PRO A 405 13.85 -14.55 19.08
N THR A 406 14.70 -14.38 20.08
CA THR A 406 14.33 -14.25 21.49
C THR A 406 14.26 -12.77 21.86
N PRO A 407 13.10 -12.28 22.32
CA PRO A 407 12.97 -10.88 22.69
C PRO A 407 13.67 -10.60 24.02
N PHE A 408 14.29 -9.42 24.16
CA PHE A 408 14.90 -8.93 25.39
C PHE A 408 14.80 -7.41 25.48
N CYS A 409 14.88 -6.83 26.68
CA CYS A 409 14.85 -5.38 26.87
C CYS A 409 16.26 -4.81 26.94
N ALA A 410 16.54 -3.76 26.17
CA ALA A 410 17.78 -2.99 26.27
C ALA A 410 17.49 -1.56 26.76
N ALA A 411 18.29 -1.04 27.68
CA ALA A 411 18.07 0.31 28.19
C ALA A 411 18.30 1.36 27.09
N VAL A 412 17.38 2.32 26.96
CA VAL A 412 17.52 3.49 26.07
C VAL A 412 18.76 4.31 26.45
N ALA A 413 19.09 4.37 27.75
CA ALA A 413 20.30 5.03 28.25
C ALA A 413 21.61 4.39 27.73
N ASP A 414 21.57 3.10 27.39
CA ASP A 414 22.69 2.38 26.75
C ASP A 414 22.62 2.47 25.22
N GLY A 415 21.74 3.33 24.71
CA GLY A 415 21.47 3.58 23.30
C GLY A 415 20.40 2.69 22.68
N GLY A 416 19.85 1.70 23.41
CA GLY A 416 18.83 0.74 22.92
C GLY A 416 19.40 -0.63 22.52
N CYS A 417 18.86 -1.27 21.48
CA CYS A 417 19.24 -2.64 21.07
C CYS A 417 20.67 -2.78 20.55
N PRO A 418 21.47 -3.76 21.02
CA PRO A 418 22.84 -3.95 20.53
C PRO A 418 22.87 -4.18 19.03
N CYS A 419 23.89 -3.63 18.38
CA CYS A 419 24.04 -3.72 16.94
C CYS A 419 24.66 -5.05 16.50
N PRO A 420 24.21 -5.65 15.39
CA PRO A 420 24.84 -6.83 14.81
C PRO A 420 26.33 -6.64 14.59
N ASP A 421 27.10 -7.73 14.62
CA ASP A 421 28.54 -7.70 14.37
C ASP A 421 28.87 -6.97 13.05
N GLY A 422 29.79 -6.02 13.13
CA GLY A 422 30.20 -5.19 11.99
C GLY A 422 29.34 -3.93 11.75
N THR A 423 28.30 -3.71 12.55
CA THR A 423 27.55 -2.44 12.59
C THR A 423 27.84 -1.69 13.89
N MET A 424 27.58 -0.39 13.90
CA MET A 424 27.70 0.50 15.04
C MET A 424 26.41 1.29 15.23
N ARG A 425 26.17 1.74 16.47
CA ARG A 425 24.96 2.47 16.81
C ARG A 425 25.11 3.95 16.44
N CYS A 426 24.16 4.46 15.66
CA CYS A 426 24.12 5.82 15.13
C CYS A 426 22.93 6.59 15.69
N GLY A 427 23.13 7.89 15.91
CA GLY A 427 22.06 8.80 16.33
C GLY A 427 21.45 8.54 17.70
N ALA A 428 22.07 7.70 18.54
CA ALA A 428 21.67 7.56 19.93
C ALA A 428 21.97 8.86 20.70
N ASP A 429 20.98 9.33 21.45
CA ASP A 429 21.13 10.46 22.37
C ASP A 429 20.52 10.06 23.72
N PRO A 430 21.36 9.49 24.62
CA PRO A 430 20.91 9.04 25.93
C PRO A 430 20.30 10.15 26.79
N ASP A 431 20.75 11.40 26.61
CA ASP A 431 20.28 12.54 27.40
C ASP A 431 18.86 12.96 27.01
N ASN A 432 18.43 12.61 25.79
CA ASN A 432 17.11 12.92 25.25
C ASN A 432 16.23 11.67 25.06
N ASN A 433 16.61 10.52 25.61
CA ASN A 433 15.94 9.22 25.41
C ASN A 433 15.73 8.88 23.93
N ILE A 434 16.70 9.21 23.07
CA ILE A 434 16.66 8.84 21.65
C ILE A 434 17.46 7.56 21.47
N VAL A 435 16.75 6.50 21.10
CA VAL A 435 17.34 5.24 20.67
C VAL A 435 18.09 5.44 19.35
N GLY A 436 19.32 4.92 19.27
CA GLY A 436 20.08 4.92 18.03
C GLY A 436 19.76 3.71 17.16
N TRP A 437 19.92 3.85 15.85
CA TRP A 437 19.79 2.75 14.90
C TRP A 437 21.15 2.11 14.61
N CYS A 438 21.16 0.89 14.09
CA CYS A 438 22.40 0.21 13.70
C CYS A 438 22.71 0.45 12.23
N ASP A 439 23.94 0.89 11.95
CA ASP A 439 24.44 1.11 10.59
C ASP A 439 25.92 0.73 10.52
N TRP A 440 26.48 0.51 9.33
CA TRP A 440 27.92 0.24 9.19
C TRP A 440 28.78 1.46 9.46
N ILE A 441 28.20 2.66 9.37
CA ILE A 441 28.90 3.91 9.64
C ILE A 441 27.94 4.98 10.16
N CYS A 442 28.38 5.72 11.19
CA CYS A 442 27.64 6.86 11.71
C CYS A 442 28.29 8.16 11.25
N CYS A 443 27.60 8.90 10.38
CA CYS A 443 27.98 10.29 10.10
C CYS A 443 27.12 11.23 10.93
N ASP A 444 27.75 12.18 11.61
CA ASP A 444 27.01 13.24 12.30
C ASP A 444 26.28 14.09 11.25
N ALA A 445 24.96 14.00 11.19
CA ALA A 445 24.15 14.72 10.21
C ALA A 445 24.32 16.25 10.23
N THR A 446 24.89 16.81 11.31
CA THR A 446 25.13 18.26 11.45
C THR A 446 26.54 18.68 11.03
N THR A 447 27.53 17.80 11.15
CA THR A 447 28.94 18.13 10.89
C THR A 447 29.57 17.34 9.76
N GLU A 448 28.94 16.25 9.32
CA GLU A 448 29.46 15.29 8.36
C GLU A 448 28.42 14.88 7.32
N VAL A 449 28.88 14.48 6.15
CA VAL A 449 28.07 13.85 5.09
C VAL A 449 28.65 12.49 4.78
N MET A 450 27.77 11.50 4.59
CA MET A 450 28.18 10.19 4.12
C MET A 450 28.60 10.27 2.64
N CYS A 451 29.82 9.87 2.37
CA CYS A 451 30.40 9.78 1.04
C CYS A 451 30.60 8.32 0.67
N VAL A 452 30.43 8.02 -0.62
CA VAL A 452 30.75 6.71 -1.20
C VAL A 452 31.83 6.94 -2.24
N ASP A 453 32.99 6.28 -2.08
CA ASP A 453 34.03 6.31 -3.10
C ASP A 453 33.71 5.32 -4.23
N TRP A 454 33.26 5.85 -5.37
CA TRP A 454 33.01 5.04 -6.56
C TRP A 454 34.28 4.76 -7.37
N ALA A 455 35.38 5.48 -7.12
CA ALA A 455 36.58 5.42 -7.96
C ALA A 455 37.44 4.19 -7.70
N SER A 456 37.33 3.58 -6.50
CA SER A 456 38.11 2.40 -6.12
C SER A 456 37.46 1.06 -6.47
N GLY A 457 36.22 1.05 -6.99
CA GLY A 457 35.47 -0.18 -7.27
C GLY A 457 35.02 -0.94 -6.00
N ASN A 458 35.31 -0.41 -4.81
CA ASN A 458 34.88 -0.93 -3.52
C ASN A 458 33.91 0.07 -2.88
N TYR A 459 32.67 -0.37 -2.63
CA TYR A 459 31.66 0.40 -1.92
C TYR A 459 31.99 0.51 -0.43
N VAL A 460 32.91 1.41 -0.08
CA VAL A 460 33.21 1.72 1.32
C VAL A 460 32.62 3.10 1.63
N PRO A 461 31.51 3.18 2.37
CA PRO A 461 30.99 4.45 2.83
C PRO A 461 31.94 5.05 3.88
N TYR A 462 32.16 6.36 3.85
CA TYR A 462 32.96 7.10 4.82
C TYR A 462 32.34 8.46 5.13
N CYS A 463 32.55 8.99 6.34
CA CYS A 463 32.05 10.30 6.72
C CYS A 463 33.06 11.39 6.36
N MET A 464 32.58 12.50 5.82
CA MET A 464 33.41 13.66 5.48
C MET A 464 32.84 14.93 6.10
N PRO A 465 33.65 15.76 6.77
CA PRO A 465 33.16 17.00 7.36
C PRO A 465 32.52 17.92 6.32
N ILE A 466 31.33 18.44 6.62
CA ILE A 466 30.62 19.43 5.80
C ILE A 466 31.48 20.71 5.67
N ALA A 467 32.23 21.05 6.72
CA ALA A 467 33.14 22.20 6.72
C ALA A 467 34.24 22.12 5.66
N ASP A 468 34.62 20.90 5.25
CA ASP A 468 35.67 20.65 4.25
C ASP A 468 35.12 20.58 2.81
N GLY A 469 33.85 20.98 2.62
CA GLY A 469 33.21 21.07 1.31
C GLY A 469 32.39 19.84 0.91
N GLY A 470 32.24 18.86 1.80
CA GLY A 470 31.53 17.61 1.52
C GLY A 470 32.25 16.71 0.50
N CYS A 471 31.56 15.69 -0.02
CA CYS A 471 32.19 14.65 -0.84
C CYS A 471 32.91 15.22 -2.10
N PRO A 472 34.13 14.75 -2.42
CA PRO A 472 34.90 15.25 -3.57
C PRO A 472 34.13 15.11 -4.90
N ALA A 473 34.32 16.13 -5.74
CA ALA A 473 33.34 16.66 -6.71
C ALA A 473 33.09 15.86 -8.00
N ARG A 474 32.84 14.55 -7.94
CA ARG A 474 32.16 13.86 -9.06
C ARG A 474 30.70 13.49 -8.79
N SER A 475 30.25 13.55 -7.54
CA SER A 475 28.84 13.30 -7.15
C SER A 475 28.35 14.18 -5.98
N GLY A 476 29.23 14.94 -5.33
CA GLY A 476 28.89 15.69 -4.11
C GLY A 476 28.15 17.02 -4.33
N ALA A 477 28.38 17.71 -5.44
CA ALA A 477 27.76 19.03 -5.67
C ALA A 477 26.25 18.94 -5.92
N ASP A 478 25.80 17.91 -6.65
CA ASP A 478 24.37 17.65 -6.90
C ASP A 478 23.68 17.15 -5.63
N SER A 479 24.35 16.30 -4.84
CA SER A 479 23.85 15.85 -3.53
C SER A 479 23.70 17.01 -2.55
N TYR A 480 24.69 17.91 -2.47
CA TYR A 480 24.62 19.10 -1.62
C TYR A 480 23.58 20.12 -2.12
N LEU A 481 23.40 20.25 -3.45
CA LEU A 481 22.33 21.04 -4.04
C LEU A 481 20.95 20.51 -3.60
N HIS A 482 20.72 19.19 -3.71
CA HIS A 482 19.48 18.56 -3.27
C HIS A 482 19.25 18.70 -1.75
N HIS A 483 20.31 18.62 -0.94
CA HIS A 483 20.21 18.90 0.50
C HIS A 483 19.75 20.34 0.78
N LEU A 484 20.33 21.34 0.10
CA LEU A 484 19.94 22.74 0.27
C LEU A 484 18.50 23.00 -0.23
N GLU A 485 18.08 22.35 -1.31
CA GLU A 485 16.71 22.42 -1.83
C GLU A 485 15.69 21.81 -0.85
N ALA A 486 15.98 20.63 -0.29
CA ALA A 486 15.15 20.01 0.74
C ALA A 486 15.08 20.85 2.02
N LYS A 487 16.20 21.48 2.41
CA LYS A 487 16.23 22.42 3.55
C LYS A 487 15.39 23.66 3.29
N LEU A 488 15.39 24.19 2.07
CA LEU A 488 14.54 25.32 1.65
C LEU A 488 13.05 24.97 1.71
N GLU A 489 12.68 23.73 1.35
CA GLU A 489 11.30 23.23 1.38
C GLU A 489 10.77 23.04 2.81
N LYS A 490 11.61 22.56 3.74
CA LYS A 490 11.24 22.30 5.14
C LYS A 490 11.20 23.55 6.04
N LEU A 491 11.72 24.69 5.58
CA LEU A 491 11.77 25.93 6.34
C LEU A 491 10.41 26.39 6.92
N PRO A 492 9.26 26.33 6.21
CA PRO A 492 7.98 26.76 6.76
C PRO A 492 7.52 25.92 7.97
N ALA A 493 7.81 24.61 7.97
CA ALA A 493 7.41 23.70 9.04
C ALA A 493 8.19 23.97 10.34
N LYS A 494 9.48 24.35 10.23
CA LYS A 494 10.36 24.67 11.36
C LYS A 494 9.86 25.84 12.22
N TYR A 495 9.11 26.78 11.64
CA TYR A 495 8.72 28.04 12.31
C TYR A 495 7.27 28.08 12.80
N GLY A 496 6.52 26.98 12.68
CA GLY A 496 5.28 26.74 13.45
C GLY A 496 4.20 27.83 13.42
N GLY A 497 4.06 28.59 12.32
CA GLY A 497 2.97 29.55 12.12
C GLY A 497 2.95 30.78 13.06
N LYS A 498 4.01 31.04 13.84
CA LYS A 498 4.07 32.21 14.73
C LYS A 498 4.47 33.47 13.94
N ASN A 499 3.56 34.44 13.88
CA ASN A 499 3.71 35.67 13.08
C ASN A 499 4.97 36.50 13.40
N ASP A 500 5.46 36.43 14.64
CA ASP A 500 6.59 37.26 15.10
C ASP A 500 7.95 36.77 14.56
N ILE A 501 8.01 35.56 13.98
CA ILE A 501 9.24 34.94 13.46
C ILE A 501 9.37 35.05 11.93
N MET A 502 8.37 35.65 11.27
CA MET A 502 8.34 35.77 9.81
C MET A 502 9.56 36.50 9.25
N LYS A 503 10.12 37.49 9.97
CA LYS A 503 11.29 38.25 9.52
C LYS A 503 12.56 37.38 9.45
N ASP A 504 12.74 36.46 10.40
CA ASP A 504 13.89 35.57 10.43
C ASP A 504 13.73 34.44 9.40
N LEU A 505 12.51 33.91 9.23
CA LEU A 505 12.18 32.98 8.15
C LEU A 505 12.50 33.58 6.77
N PHE A 506 12.13 34.84 6.53
CA PHE A 506 12.42 35.50 5.25
C PHE A 506 13.93 35.68 5.02
N ARG A 507 14.70 36.03 6.06
CA ARG A 507 16.14 36.17 5.96
C ARG A 507 16.82 34.83 5.66
N GLU A 508 16.50 33.79 6.41
CA GLU A 508 17.08 32.44 6.22
C GLU A 508 16.69 31.86 4.83
N LYS A 509 15.43 32.04 4.41
CA LYS A 509 14.96 31.64 3.08
C LYS A 509 15.69 32.36 1.95
N PHE A 510 15.98 33.66 2.13
CA PHE A 510 16.69 34.45 1.13
C PHE A 510 18.16 34.02 1.01
N GLU A 511 18.84 33.80 2.13
CA GLU A 511 20.23 33.31 2.15
C GLU A 511 20.36 31.92 1.52
N LEU A 512 19.44 30.99 1.83
CA LEU A 512 19.40 29.66 1.20
C LEU A 512 19.19 29.73 -0.31
N LYS A 513 18.29 30.59 -0.79
CA LYS A 513 18.08 30.78 -2.23
C LYS A 513 19.33 31.32 -2.93
N GLN A 514 20.03 32.28 -2.33
CA GLN A 514 21.28 32.77 -2.89
C GLN A 514 22.36 31.69 -2.96
N LYS A 515 22.49 30.86 -1.92
CA LYS A 515 23.43 29.74 -1.90
C LYS A 515 23.12 28.70 -2.97
N ILE A 516 21.85 28.32 -3.12
CA ILE A 516 21.39 27.39 -4.17
C ILE A 516 21.74 27.95 -5.56
N GLU A 517 21.43 29.21 -5.81
CA GLU A 517 21.66 29.81 -7.13
C GLU A 517 23.16 29.96 -7.44
N ALA A 518 23.96 30.36 -6.45
CA ALA A 518 25.42 30.40 -6.58
C ALA A 518 25.99 29.00 -6.89
N LEU A 519 25.51 27.96 -6.20
CA LEU A 519 25.96 26.59 -6.41
C LEU A 519 25.58 26.07 -7.81
N ARG A 520 24.36 26.35 -8.29
CA ARG A 520 23.93 26.03 -9.66
C ARG A 520 24.81 26.71 -10.71
N HIS A 521 25.18 27.97 -10.49
CA HIS A 521 26.11 28.67 -11.37
C HIS A 521 27.51 28.05 -11.36
N THR A 522 28.02 27.62 -10.20
CA THR A 522 29.30 26.93 -10.08
C THR A 522 29.30 25.58 -10.78
N ILE A 523 28.25 24.76 -10.59
CA ILE A 523 28.08 23.47 -11.28
C ILE A 523 28.10 23.69 -12.79
N LYS A 524 27.29 24.63 -13.29
CA LYS A 524 27.23 24.96 -14.72
C LYS A 524 28.56 25.49 -15.29
N PHE A 525 29.29 26.29 -14.51
CA PHE A 525 30.59 26.81 -14.94
C PHE A 525 31.65 25.71 -15.01
N ASN A 526 31.64 24.78 -14.06
CA ASN A 526 32.54 23.63 -14.04
C ASN A 526 32.26 22.69 -15.21
N ASP A 527 30.98 22.44 -15.51
CA ASP A 527 30.57 21.65 -16.68
C ASP A 527 31.03 22.31 -17.99
N MET A 528 30.82 23.62 -18.14
CA MET A 528 31.29 24.37 -19.30
C MET A 528 32.82 24.34 -19.44
N THR A 529 33.56 24.38 -18.32
CA THR A 529 35.03 24.34 -18.34
C THR A 529 35.56 22.95 -18.70
N ALA A 530 34.88 21.90 -18.22
CA ALA A 530 35.15 20.52 -18.62
C ALA A 530 34.88 20.32 -20.11
N GLN A 531 33.76 20.83 -20.62
CA GLN A 531 33.39 20.78 -22.04
C GLN A 531 34.39 21.53 -22.92
N LEU A 532 34.79 22.75 -22.54
CA LEU A 532 35.79 23.54 -23.27
C LEU A 532 37.18 22.88 -23.28
N SER A 533 37.54 22.17 -22.22
CA SER A 533 38.80 21.39 -22.17
C SER A 533 38.72 20.16 -23.08
N MET A 534 37.58 19.48 -23.11
CA MET A 534 37.31 18.38 -24.05
C MET A 534 37.34 18.85 -25.51
N ASP A 535 36.73 20.00 -25.82
CA ASP A 535 36.62 20.51 -27.18
C ASP A 535 37.96 21.02 -27.73
N LYS A 536 38.83 21.57 -26.86
CA LYS A 536 40.14 22.11 -27.28
C LYS A 536 41.20 21.05 -27.47
N ASN A 537 41.19 19.98 -26.68
CA ASN A 537 42.18 18.92 -26.80
C ASN A 537 41.66 17.58 -26.25
N PRO A 538 40.78 16.90 -27.01
CA PRO A 538 40.09 15.70 -26.54
C PRO A 538 41.08 14.56 -26.23
N GLU A 539 42.20 14.46 -26.95
CA GLU A 539 43.22 13.43 -26.69
C GLU A 539 43.99 13.66 -25.38
N LEU A 540 44.30 14.92 -25.04
CA LEU A 540 44.97 15.24 -23.77
C LEU A 540 44.02 15.00 -22.59
N TYR A 541 42.74 15.38 -22.74
CA TYR A 541 41.71 15.16 -21.72
C TYR A 541 41.49 13.66 -21.45
N ILE A 542 41.45 12.82 -22.48
CA ILE A 542 41.34 11.36 -22.34
C ILE A 542 42.60 10.77 -21.68
N LYS A 543 43.78 11.34 -21.94
CA LYS A 543 45.07 10.87 -21.39
C LYS A 543 45.33 11.30 -19.95
N GLU A 544 44.69 12.37 -19.47
CA GLU A 544 44.72 12.78 -18.06
C GLU A 544 43.67 12.06 -17.19
N LYS A 545 42.70 11.37 -17.81
CA LYS A 545 41.58 10.71 -17.14
C LYS A 545 41.64 9.18 -17.12
N ASN A 546 42.50 8.58 -17.93
CA ASN A 546 42.94 7.18 -17.84
C ASN A 546 44.32 7.13 -17.18
#